data_AF-A0A7V3U546-F1
#
_entry.id   AF-A0A7V3U546-F1
#
_cell.length_a   1.000
_cell.length_b   1.000
_cell.length_c   1.000
_cell.angle_alpha   90.00
_cell.angle_beta   90.00
_cell.angle_gamma   90.00
#
_symmetry.space_group_name_H-M   'P 1'
#
loop_
_entity.id
_entity.type
_entity.pdbx_description
1 polymer ?
#
loop_
_entity_poly.entity_id
_entity_poly.type
_entity_poly.pdbx_seq_one_letter_code
_entity_poly.pdbx_strand_id
1 'polypeptide(L)'
;MPDTIVYPKFSESISGNLLVYRNSKLVHVAPGGESQLVSMFGTGSGEGAGAAASGSGALSRSRSRSRSRSRSRSRSRSRSRSRSNVAAAGGGAPLQNWYEFRELFWAQLPEELKAKRFAWENLPLPAPPNQDETLAKEIKHLHDYQLRLMKDPLRQSEILDQATTEDISDILRPLGIEELGGYGATETLIRTVIDVAGVVGFHYKDKFSRTRPNLIDPTLRPFVGNPPHNAYPSNHTFQMYSVAEVLSRMVPEVGAMPELFFVAQRVGENREYAGIHYPSDTDAGRLLAKWFCPYMIELCREQVFAAMQEWI
;
A
#
# COMPACT_ATOMS: atom_id res chain seq x y z
N MET A 1 -34.88 -21.19 -12.25
CA MET A 1 -33.45 -21.53 -12.16
C MET A 1 -32.70 -20.20 -12.14
N PRO A 2 -32.12 -19.74 -11.03
CA PRO A 2 -31.12 -18.69 -11.09
C PRO A 2 -29.74 -19.33 -11.08
N ASP A 3 -28.94 -18.97 -12.08
CA ASP A 3 -27.62 -19.51 -12.34
C ASP A 3 -26.66 -19.22 -11.17
N THR A 4 -26.02 -20.29 -10.73
CA THR A 4 -24.99 -20.33 -9.70
C THR A 4 -23.78 -19.49 -10.13
N ILE A 5 -23.57 -18.34 -9.48
CA ILE A 5 -22.30 -17.61 -9.58
C ILE A 5 -21.28 -18.35 -8.71
N VAL A 6 -20.35 -19.05 -9.37
CA VAL A 6 -19.20 -19.70 -8.74
C VAL A 6 -18.10 -18.67 -8.57
N TYR A 7 -17.81 -18.26 -7.34
CA TYR A 7 -16.66 -17.42 -7.02
C TYR A 7 -15.37 -18.26 -7.03
N PRO A 8 -14.25 -17.75 -7.59
CA PRO A 8 -12.99 -18.45 -7.57
C PRO A 8 -12.49 -18.55 -6.12
N LYS A 9 -12.05 -19.76 -5.73
CA LYS A 9 -11.31 -19.97 -4.47
C LYS A 9 -10.00 -19.19 -4.55
N PHE A 10 -9.84 -18.19 -3.68
CA PHE A 10 -8.52 -17.62 -3.41
C PHE A 10 -7.63 -18.73 -2.87
N SER A 11 -6.60 -19.09 -3.62
CA SER A 11 -5.68 -20.16 -3.31
C SER A 11 -4.83 -19.84 -2.08
N GLU A 12 -4.67 -20.84 -1.22
CA GLU A 12 -3.75 -20.88 -0.09
C GLU A 12 -2.28 -20.75 -0.56
N SER A 13 -1.79 -19.53 -0.81
CA SER A 13 -0.37 -19.18 -0.72
C SER A 13 -0.19 -17.67 -0.85
N ILE A 14 -0.21 -16.94 0.27
CA ILE A 14 0.48 -15.65 0.31
C ILE A 14 1.96 -15.98 0.48
N SER A 15 2.56 -16.41 -0.63
CA SER A 15 4.01 -16.44 -0.81
C SER A 15 4.30 -15.78 -2.16
N GLY A 16 4.61 -14.48 -2.10
CA GLY A 16 5.62 -13.91 -2.98
C GLY A 16 5.26 -13.55 -4.42
N ASN A 17 4.05 -13.07 -4.74
CA ASN A 17 3.82 -12.34 -5.99
C ASN A 17 2.75 -11.25 -5.79
N LEU A 18 3.16 -9.98 -5.89
CA LEU A 18 2.25 -8.83 -5.88
C LEU A 18 1.67 -8.69 -7.30
N LEU A 19 0.35 -8.62 -7.42
CA LEU A 19 -0.32 -8.29 -8.68
C LEU A 19 -0.37 -6.77 -8.79
N VAL A 20 0.34 -6.21 -9.77
CA VAL A 20 0.35 -4.76 -10.03
C VAL A 20 -0.41 -4.49 -11.31
N TYR A 21 -1.28 -3.48 -11.30
CA TYR A 21 -1.97 -3.00 -12.49
C TYR A 21 -1.02 -2.11 -13.31
N ARG A 22 -0.79 -2.49 -14.57
CA ARG A 22 -0.03 -1.66 -15.54
C ARG A 22 -0.80 -1.61 -16.86
N ASN A 23 -1.08 -0.41 -17.36
CA ASN A 23 -1.82 -0.18 -18.61
C ASN A 23 -3.12 -1.00 -18.73
N SER A 24 -3.92 -1.01 -17.66
CA SER A 24 -5.22 -1.72 -17.61
C SER A 24 -5.13 -3.24 -17.79
N LYS A 25 -3.97 -3.86 -17.54
CA LYS A 25 -3.80 -5.32 -17.48
C LYS A 25 -3.17 -5.74 -16.16
N LEU A 26 -3.62 -6.89 -15.64
CA LEU A 26 -3.08 -7.55 -14.46
C LEU A 26 -1.73 -8.18 -14.84
N VAL A 27 -0.63 -7.77 -14.20
CA VAL A 27 0.70 -8.31 -14.48
C VAL A 27 1.31 -8.88 -13.20
N HIS A 28 1.89 -10.08 -13.31
CA HIS A 28 2.69 -10.70 -12.25
C HIS A 28 4.06 -10.03 -12.16
N VAL A 29 4.43 -9.55 -10.98
CA VAL A 29 5.79 -9.06 -10.71
C VAL A 29 6.44 -10.00 -9.69
N ALA A 30 7.49 -10.70 -10.12
CA ALA A 30 8.31 -11.51 -9.23
C ALA A 30 9.30 -10.63 -8.46
N PRO A 31 9.65 -10.97 -7.21
CA PRO A 31 10.61 -10.19 -6.44
C PRO A 31 12.04 -10.41 -6.97
N GLY A 32 12.66 -9.36 -7.54
CA GLY A 32 14.11 -9.28 -7.76
C GLY A 32 14.66 -9.56 -9.18
N GLY A 33 14.01 -9.12 -10.26
CA GLY A 33 14.55 -9.27 -11.62
C GLY A 33 14.57 -7.97 -12.44
N GLU A 34 15.74 -7.62 -12.97
CA GLU A 34 15.95 -6.52 -13.92
C GLU A 34 15.07 -6.64 -15.18
N SER A 35 14.64 -5.49 -15.68
CA SER A 35 13.83 -5.35 -16.89
C SER A 35 14.62 -5.67 -18.16
N GLN A 36 14.16 -6.65 -18.94
CA GLN A 36 14.46 -6.71 -20.37
C GLN A 36 13.19 -6.57 -21.21
N LEU A 37 13.17 -5.56 -22.06
CA LEU A 37 12.20 -5.35 -23.13
C LEU A 37 12.45 -6.39 -24.23
N VAL A 38 11.48 -7.27 -24.48
CA VAL A 38 11.44 -8.09 -25.69
C VAL A 38 10.57 -7.37 -26.71
N SER A 39 11.18 -6.85 -27.78
CA SER A 39 10.46 -6.40 -28.97
C SER A 39 10.36 -7.58 -29.95
N MET A 40 9.17 -7.75 -30.54
CA MET A 40 8.93 -8.67 -31.66
C MET A 40 8.42 -7.87 -32.84
N PHE A 41 9.14 -7.96 -33.96
CA PHE A 41 8.82 -7.77 -35.39
C PHE A 41 10.17 -7.46 -36.06
N GLY A 42 10.71 -8.08 -37.10
CA GLY A 42 10.30 -9.13 -38.04
C GLY A 42 11.23 -9.01 -39.26
N THR A 43 11.67 -10.15 -39.82
CA THR A 43 12.17 -10.37 -41.20
C THR A 43 13.49 -9.76 -41.68
N GLY A 44 14.35 -10.57 -42.32
CA GLY A 44 15.30 -10.10 -43.35
C GLY A 44 16.68 -10.78 -43.38
N SER A 45 16.77 -11.85 -44.18
CA SER A 45 17.92 -12.42 -44.91
C SER A 45 19.27 -11.66 -44.99
N GLY A 46 20.37 -12.42 -45.04
CA GLY A 46 21.47 -12.18 -45.99
C GLY A 46 22.91 -12.17 -45.44
N GLU A 47 23.63 -13.26 -45.73
CA GLU A 47 25.06 -13.42 -46.09
C GLU A 47 26.12 -12.36 -45.70
N GLY A 48 27.32 -12.82 -45.31
CA GLY A 48 28.55 -12.06 -45.54
C GLY A 48 29.74 -12.39 -44.64
N ALA A 49 30.73 -13.09 -45.21
CA ALA A 49 32.02 -13.50 -44.66
C ALA A 49 32.89 -12.39 -44.01
N GLY A 50 33.88 -12.81 -43.20
CA GLY A 50 35.14 -12.07 -43.09
C GLY A 50 35.93 -12.16 -41.78
N ALA A 51 36.77 -13.20 -41.69
CA ALA A 51 38.05 -13.31 -40.98
C ALA A 51 38.53 -12.19 -40.02
N ALA A 52 39.06 -12.61 -38.85
CA ALA A 52 40.47 -12.39 -38.48
C ALA A 52 40.84 -13.18 -37.21
N ALA A 53 41.95 -13.91 -37.29
CA ALA A 53 42.57 -14.67 -36.22
C ALA A 53 43.66 -13.84 -35.52
N SER A 54 43.81 -14.05 -34.21
CA SER A 54 45.06 -14.03 -33.42
C SER A 54 44.64 -14.18 -31.95
N GLY A 55 45.25 -14.97 -31.07
CA GLY A 55 46.52 -15.67 -31.10
C GLY A 55 47.06 -15.65 -29.67
N SER A 56 47.36 -16.84 -29.13
CA SER A 56 48.31 -17.11 -28.03
C SER A 56 47.81 -17.04 -26.58
N GLY A 57 48.18 -18.07 -25.79
CA GLY A 57 48.69 -17.79 -24.45
C GLY A 57 48.33 -18.69 -23.26
N ALA A 58 48.59 -19.99 -23.36
CA ALA A 58 49.21 -20.88 -22.35
C ALA A 58 48.73 -20.98 -20.87
N LEU A 59 48.81 -22.22 -20.38
CA LEU A 59 48.40 -22.77 -19.09
C LEU A 59 49.43 -22.59 -17.97
N SER A 60 48.90 -22.50 -16.74
CA SER A 60 49.36 -23.12 -15.48
C SER A 60 50.72 -22.73 -14.86
N ARG A 61 50.73 -22.46 -13.54
CA ARG A 61 51.48 -23.27 -12.56
C ARG A 61 51.18 -22.90 -11.10
N SER A 62 50.96 -23.95 -10.33
CA SER A 62 50.83 -24.05 -8.88
C SER A 62 52.11 -23.68 -8.11
N ARG A 63 51.97 -23.25 -6.84
CA ARG A 63 52.94 -23.55 -5.78
C ARG A 63 52.32 -23.55 -4.38
N SER A 64 52.34 -24.73 -3.77
CA SER A 64 52.05 -25.07 -2.38
C SER A 64 53.15 -24.63 -1.41
N ARG A 65 52.82 -24.36 -0.15
CA ARG A 65 53.69 -24.67 1.01
C ARG A 65 52.89 -24.79 2.31
N SER A 66 53.05 -25.94 2.94
CA SER A 66 52.54 -26.37 4.23
C SER A 66 53.51 -26.03 5.37
N ARG A 67 53.01 -25.89 6.61
CA ARG A 67 53.71 -26.26 7.85
C ARG A 67 52.74 -26.37 9.03
N SER A 68 53.06 -27.30 9.92
CA SER A 68 52.20 -27.97 10.90
C SER A 68 52.74 -27.85 12.33
N ARG A 69 51.94 -28.36 13.30
CA ARG A 69 52.22 -28.74 14.72
C ARG A 69 51.85 -27.68 15.78
N SER A 70 51.28 -27.98 16.96
CA SER A 70 50.99 -29.23 17.69
C SER A 70 50.16 -29.03 18.97
N ARG A 71 49.19 -29.94 19.22
CA ARG A 71 48.79 -30.68 20.46
C ARG A 71 48.88 -30.07 21.88
N SER A 72 47.77 -30.20 22.65
CA SER A 72 47.60 -31.00 23.91
C SER A 72 46.20 -30.72 24.53
N ARG A 73 45.23 -31.66 24.58
CA ARG A 73 44.90 -32.70 25.60
C ARG A 73 44.81 -32.25 27.07
N SER A 74 43.60 -32.26 27.64
CA SER A 74 43.22 -33.16 28.76
C SER A 74 41.72 -33.08 29.10
N ARG A 75 41.17 -34.23 29.53
CA ARG A 75 39.79 -34.50 29.95
C ARG A 75 39.69 -34.39 31.47
N SER A 76 38.53 -33.99 32.00
CA SER A 76 38.03 -34.51 33.27
C SER A 76 36.49 -34.54 33.28
N ARG A 77 35.95 -35.70 33.67
CA ARG A 77 34.54 -35.99 33.95
C ARG A 77 34.32 -35.80 35.46
N SER A 78 33.18 -35.24 35.88
CA SER A 78 32.47 -35.76 37.05
C SER A 78 30.98 -35.40 36.99
N ARG A 79 30.18 -36.20 37.70
CA ARG A 79 28.74 -36.43 37.56
C ARG A 79 27.91 -35.59 38.54
N SER A 80 26.64 -35.40 38.14
CA SER A 80 25.43 -35.35 38.98
C SER A 80 25.17 -34.10 39.84
N ARG A 81 24.06 -33.41 39.53
CA ARG A 81 22.86 -33.36 40.40
C ARG A 81 21.74 -32.55 39.73
N SER A 82 20.59 -33.17 39.51
CA SER A 82 19.33 -32.48 39.30
C SER A 82 18.90 -31.81 40.61
N ARG A 83 18.57 -30.51 40.55
CA ARG A 83 17.52 -29.89 41.37
C ARG A 83 17.11 -28.53 40.78
N SER A 84 15.82 -28.47 40.50
CA SER A 84 14.96 -27.30 40.30
C SER A 84 15.27 -26.14 41.26
N ASN A 85 15.38 -24.89 40.77
CA ASN A 85 14.32 -23.88 40.79
C ASN A 85 14.87 -22.46 40.56
N VAL A 86 14.17 -21.76 39.66
CA VAL A 86 13.69 -20.36 39.77
C VAL A 86 14.71 -19.20 39.70
N ALA A 87 14.46 -18.40 38.65
CA ALA A 87 14.68 -16.96 38.49
C ALA A 87 16.11 -16.42 38.39
N ALA A 88 16.50 -16.14 37.14
CA ALA A 88 17.17 -14.89 36.77
C ALA A 88 17.18 -14.73 35.24
N ALA A 89 16.13 -14.13 34.69
CA ALA A 89 16.14 -13.45 33.39
C ALA A 89 15.10 -12.33 33.53
N GLY A 90 15.43 -11.05 33.54
CA GLY A 90 16.33 -10.39 32.60
C GLY A 90 15.50 -9.95 31.40
N GLY A 91 15.07 -8.68 31.41
CA GLY A 91 14.77 -7.85 30.23
C GLY A 91 13.79 -8.38 29.17
N GLY A 92 12.65 -7.69 29.05
CA GLY A 92 11.93 -7.54 27.77
C GLY A 92 10.97 -8.65 27.38
N ALA A 93 9.67 -8.46 27.67
CA ALA A 93 8.59 -8.97 26.82
C ALA A 93 7.21 -8.37 27.21
N PRO A 94 6.80 -7.23 26.62
CA PRO A 94 5.38 -6.90 26.48
C PRO A 94 4.81 -7.40 25.14
N LEU A 95 5.66 -7.65 24.13
CA LEU A 95 5.23 -7.85 22.74
C LEU A 95 4.90 -9.30 22.36
N GLN A 96 5.35 -10.28 23.14
CA GLN A 96 5.03 -11.70 22.89
C GLN A 96 3.55 -12.02 23.18
N ASN A 97 2.91 -11.20 24.01
CA ASN A 97 1.53 -11.39 24.43
C ASN A 97 0.53 -10.91 23.36
N TRP A 98 0.78 -9.81 22.64
CA TRP A 98 -0.28 -9.22 21.81
C TRP A 98 -0.79 -10.14 20.71
N TYR A 99 0.10 -10.86 20.03
CA TYR A 99 -0.28 -11.85 19.02
C TYR A 99 -1.06 -12.99 19.62
N GLU A 100 -0.61 -13.56 20.74
CA GLU A 100 -1.34 -14.62 21.44
C GLU A 100 -2.69 -14.12 21.95
N PHE A 101 -2.77 -12.90 22.50
CA PHE A 101 -4.02 -12.28 22.94
C PHE A 101 -4.98 -12.00 21.79
N ARG A 102 -4.47 -11.56 20.64
CA ARG A 102 -5.25 -11.35 19.42
C ARG A 102 -5.78 -12.67 18.89
N GLU A 103 -4.93 -13.69 18.75
CA GLU A 103 -5.35 -15.02 18.30
C GLU A 103 -6.32 -15.68 19.29
N LEU A 104 -6.11 -15.51 20.59
CA LEU A 104 -7.03 -15.99 21.63
C LEU A 104 -8.37 -15.23 21.58
N PHE A 105 -8.35 -13.91 21.42
CA PHE A 105 -9.55 -13.09 21.26
C PHE A 105 -10.36 -13.51 20.03
N TRP A 106 -9.69 -13.74 18.89
CA TRP A 106 -10.35 -14.22 17.67
C TRP A 106 -10.82 -15.66 17.77
N ALA A 107 -10.07 -16.54 18.43
CA ALA A 107 -10.45 -17.93 18.67
C ALA A 107 -11.73 -18.04 19.51
N GLN A 108 -11.95 -17.07 20.41
CA GLN A 108 -13.12 -16.98 21.29
C GLN A 108 -14.38 -16.46 20.61
N LEU A 109 -14.30 -15.88 19.41
CA LEU A 109 -15.49 -15.40 18.70
C LEU A 109 -16.29 -16.54 18.04
N PRO A 110 -17.62 -16.39 17.92
CA PRO A 110 -18.47 -17.31 17.16
C PRO A 110 -18.01 -17.50 15.70
N GLU A 111 -18.18 -18.71 15.17
CA GLU A 111 -17.79 -19.07 13.79
C GLU A 111 -18.43 -18.17 12.72
N GLU A 112 -19.60 -17.61 12.99
CA GLU A 112 -20.29 -16.63 12.13
C GLU A 112 -19.50 -15.33 11.92
N LEU A 113 -18.75 -14.89 12.94
CA LEU A 113 -17.87 -13.72 12.86
C LEU A 113 -16.52 -14.08 12.21
N LYS A 114 -16.04 -15.32 12.41
CA LYS A 114 -14.86 -15.84 11.70
C LYS A 114 -15.12 -16.03 10.21
N ALA A 115 -16.33 -16.39 9.80
CA ALA A 115 -16.73 -16.45 8.39
C ALA A 115 -16.81 -15.06 7.72
N LYS A 116 -17.04 -14.00 8.51
CA LYS A 116 -17.01 -12.59 8.06
C LYS A 116 -15.61 -11.98 8.01
N ARG A 117 -14.58 -12.74 8.38
CA ARG A 117 -13.15 -12.37 8.36
C ARG A 117 -12.68 -11.75 7.04
N PHE A 118 -13.41 -11.96 5.94
CA PHE A 118 -13.04 -11.51 4.60
C PHE A 118 -14.09 -10.66 3.88
N ALA A 119 -15.19 -10.23 4.49
CA ALA A 119 -16.26 -9.50 3.78
C ALA A 119 -15.98 -8.00 3.60
N TRP A 120 -14.74 -7.63 3.26
CA TRP A 120 -14.37 -6.23 3.04
C TRP A 120 -15.02 -5.65 1.77
N GLU A 121 -15.55 -6.50 0.89
CA GLU A 121 -16.27 -6.14 -0.33
C GLU A 121 -17.64 -5.50 -0.03
N ASN A 122 -18.16 -5.69 1.19
CA ASN A 122 -19.49 -5.28 1.61
C ASN A 122 -19.49 -4.52 2.94
N LEU A 123 -18.48 -3.68 3.16
CA LEU A 123 -18.53 -2.70 4.26
C LEU A 123 -19.76 -1.80 4.07
N PRO A 124 -20.38 -1.33 5.17
CA PRO A 124 -21.67 -0.64 5.15
C PRO A 124 -21.56 0.81 4.67
N LEU A 125 -20.90 1.04 3.53
CA LEU A 125 -20.70 2.36 2.94
C LEU A 125 -22.06 2.92 2.52
N PRO A 126 -22.40 4.17 2.89
CA PRO A 126 -23.64 4.78 2.44
C PRO A 126 -23.67 4.77 0.91
N ALA A 127 -24.86 4.68 0.33
CA ALA A 127 -24.99 4.91 -1.11
C ALA A 127 -24.71 6.39 -1.41
N PRO A 128 -24.21 6.73 -2.60
CA PRO A 128 -24.11 8.14 -3.00
C PRO A 128 -25.50 8.81 -2.95
N PRO A 129 -25.57 10.12 -2.70
CA PRO A 129 -26.83 10.86 -2.75
C PRO A 129 -27.57 10.64 -4.07
N ASN A 130 -28.90 10.75 -4.03
CA ASN A 130 -29.70 10.68 -5.25
C ASN A 130 -29.41 11.89 -6.17
N GLN A 131 -29.94 11.84 -7.40
CA GLN A 131 -29.66 12.87 -8.39
C GLN A 131 -30.17 14.26 -7.99
N ASP A 132 -31.36 14.36 -7.41
CA ASP A 132 -31.95 15.63 -6.98
C ASP A 132 -31.11 16.29 -5.88
N GLU A 133 -30.66 15.51 -4.90
CA GLU A 133 -29.78 15.98 -3.83
C GLU A 133 -28.38 16.36 -4.36
N THR A 134 -27.83 15.56 -5.27
CA THR A 134 -26.56 15.84 -5.94
C THR A 134 -26.61 17.19 -6.66
N LEU A 135 -27.66 17.43 -7.46
CA LEU A 135 -27.84 18.68 -8.20
C LEU A 135 -28.07 19.88 -7.27
N ALA A 136 -28.93 19.74 -6.26
CA ALA A 136 -29.31 20.84 -5.39
C ALA A 136 -28.20 21.29 -4.42
N LYS A 137 -27.39 20.36 -3.92
CA LYS A 137 -26.38 20.62 -2.88
C LYS A 137 -24.96 20.54 -3.41
N GLU A 138 -24.59 19.41 -3.99
CA GLU A 138 -23.19 19.11 -4.28
C GLU A 138 -22.69 19.85 -5.51
N ILE A 139 -23.47 19.92 -6.59
CA ILE A 139 -23.08 20.68 -7.78
C ILE A 139 -22.91 22.17 -7.48
N LYS A 140 -23.84 22.76 -6.71
CA LYS A 140 -23.73 24.16 -6.26
C LYS A 140 -22.43 24.38 -5.47
N HIS A 141 -22.12 23.48 -4.56
CA HIS A 141 -20.89 23.53 -3.78
C HIS A 141 -19.63 23.49 -4.66
N LEU A 142 -19.61 22.65 -5.70
CA LEU A 142 -18.49 22.58 -6.64
C LEU A 142 -18.31 23.84 -7.48
N HIS A 143 -19.40 24.53 -7.86
CA HIS A 143 -19.31 25.86 -8.50
C HIS A 143 -18.63 26.88 -7.58
N ASP A 144 -19.00 26.92 -6.30
CA ASP A 144 -18.37 27.82 -5.32
C ASP A 144 -16.88 27.48 -5.13
N TYR A 145 -16.52 26.20 -5.21
CA TYR A 145 -15.13 25.74 -5.12
C TYR A 145 -14.32 26.14 -6.35
N GLN A 146 -14.87 25.99 -7.56
CA GLN A 146 -14.20 26.43 -8.79
C GLN A 146 -13.91 27.94 -8.77
N LEU A 147 -14.88 28.75 -8.35
CA LEU A 147 -14.70 30.20 -8.23
C LEU A 147 -13.61 30.59 -7.22
N ARG A 148 -13.48 29.83 -6.12
CA ARG A 148 -12.41 30.02 -5.14
C ARG A 148 -11.06 29.55 -5.68
N LEU A 149 -11.01 28.41 -6.36
CA LEU A 149 -9.78 27.88 -6.93
C LEU A 149 -9.16 28.84 -7.95
N MET A 150 -9.98 29.50 -8.76
CA MET A 150 -9.52 30.50 -9.73
C MET A 150 -8.70 31.64 -9.10
N LYS A 151 -8.89 31.91 -7.80
CA LYS A 151 -8.22 32.99 -7.06
C LYS A 151 -7.08 32.49 -6.17
N ASP A 152 -6.79 31.19 -6.17
CA ASP A 152 -5.85 30.55 -5.26
C ASP A 152 -4.77 29.76 -6.04
N PRO A 153 -3.73 30.44 -6.54
CA PRO A 153 -2.67 29.80 -7.31
C PRO A 153 -1.84 28.81 -6.48
N LEU A 154 -1.77 28.99 -5.15
CA LEU A 154 -1.07 28.05 -4.26
C LEU A 154 -1.81 26.72 -4.22
N ARG A 155 -3.14 26.76 -4.01
CA ARG A 155 -3.96 25.54 -4.05
C ARG A 155 -4.02 24.90 -5.43
N GLN A 156 -3.92 25.68 -6.51
CA GLN A 156 -3.76 25.13 -7.86
C GLN A 156 -2.48 24.31 -8.00
N SER A 157 -1.34 24.82 -7.52
CA SER A 157 -0.07 24.07 -7.50
C SER A 157 -0.22 22.78 -6.69
N GLU A 158 -0.79 22.89 -5.49
CA GLU A 158 -1.02 21.75 -4.60
C GLU A 158 -1.85 20.63 -5.26
N ILE A 159 -2.92 21.00 -5.99
CA ILE A 159 -3.74 20.04 -6.75
C ILE A 159 -2.95 19.33 -7.85
N LEU A 160 -2.04 20.05 -8.53
CA LEU A 160 -1.20 19.49 -9.58
C LEU A 160 -0.15 18.53 -9.02
N ASP A 161 0.49 18.91 -7.91
CA ASP A 161 1.48 18.09 -7.22
C ASP A 161 0.82 16.79 -6.70
N GLN A 162 -0.41 16.90 -6.21
CA GLN A 162 -1.19 15.75 -5.75
C GLN A 162 -1.88 15.00 -6.90
N ALA A 163 -1.71 15.34 -8.18
CA ALA A 163 -2.46 14.68 -9.27
C ALA A 163 -2.25 13.15 -9.30
N THR A 164 -1.05 12.69 -8.94
CA THR A 164 -0.70 11.27 -8.78
C THR A 164 -0.46 10.93 -7.30
N THR A 165 -0.37 9.64 -6.98
CA THR A 165 0.05 9.16 -5.66
C THR A 165 1.47 8.58 -5.69
N GLU A 166 2.24 8.89 -6.73
CA GLU A 166 3.62 8.44 -6.87
C GLU A 166 4.55 9.20 -5.91
N ASP A 167 4.29 10.51 -5.81
CA ASP A 167 4.88 11.38 -4.80
C ASP A 167 4.12 11.20 -3.46
N ILE A 168 4.89 10.89 -2.42
CA ILE A 168 4.40 10.69 -1.05
C ILE A 168 4.99 11.73 -0.08
N SER A 169 5.61 12.79 -0.62
CA SER A 169 6.25 13.86 0.17
C SER A 169 5.32 14.49 1.20
N ASP A 170 4.04 14.70 0.83
CA ASP A 170 3.02 15.24 1.74
C ASP A 170 2.76 14.34 2.97
N ILE A 171 3.08 13.04 2.88
CA ILE A 171 2.99 12.07 3.98
C ILE A 171 4.31 11.98 4.74
N LEU A 172 5.44 12.03 4.04
CA LEU A 172 6.77 11.88 4.64
C LEU A 172 7.22 13.12 5.44
N ARG A 173 6.83 14.33 5.01
CA ARG A 173 7.18 15.59 5.69
C ARG A 173 6.66 15.65 7.12
N PRO A 174 5.37 15.38 7.41
CA PRO A 174 4.88 15.32 8.79
C PRO A 174 5.64 14.33 9.68
N LEU A 175 6.18 13.27 9.09
CA LEU A 175 6.93 12.22 9.78
C LEU A 175 8.43 12.58 9.97
N GLY A 176 8.92 13.66 9.37
CA GLY A 176 10.34 14.05 9.41
C GLY A 176 11.27 13.14 8.60
N ILE A 177 10.74 12.33 7.68
CA ILE A 177 11.51 11.31 6.94
C ILE A 177 12.36 11.90 5.81
N GLU A 178 12.01 13.09 5.29
CA GLU A 178 12.78 13.74 4.22
C GLU A 178 14.21 14.16 4.67
N GLU A 179 14.44 14.35 5.97
CA GLU A 179 15.69 14.92 6.50
C GLU A 179 16.65 13.88 7.10
N LEU A 180 16.16 12.72 7.52
CA LEU A 180 16.91 11.81 8.41
C LEU A 180 17.31 10.48 7.78
N GLY A 181 16.73 10.10 6.63
CA GLY A 181 16.97 8.79 6.01
C GLY A 181 16.64 7.61 6.94
N GLY A 182 16.77 6.38 6.45
CA GLY A 182 16.67 5.18 7.30
C GLY A 182 15.26 4.62 7.57
N TYR A 183 14.21 5.21 7.00
CA TYR A 183 12.81 4.76 7.16
C TYR A 183 12.27 3.97 5.95
N GLY A 184 13.12 3.13 5.35
CA GLY A 184 12.80 2.44 4.10
C GLY A 184 11.64 1.44 4.24
N ALA A 185 11.45 0.82 5.41
CA ALA A 185 10.32 -0.06 5.66
C ALA A 185 9.02 0.74 5.85
N THR A 186 9.09 1.90 6.50
CA THR A 186 7.95 2.83 6.62
C THR A 186 7.51 3.35 5.26
N GLU A 187 8.44 3.79 4.41
CA GLU A 187 8.12 4.19 3.03
C GLU A 187 7.48 3.05 2.23
N THR A 188 8.04 1.83 2.36
CA THR A 188 7.49 0.63 1.71
C THR A 188 6.07 0.33 2.19
N LEU A 189 5.81 0.45 3.50
CA LEU A 189 4.49 0.28 4.08
C LEU A 189 3.51 1.31 3.50
N ILE A 190 3.87 2.60 3.47
CA ILE A 190 3.02 3.69 2.95
C ILE A 190 2.63 3.39 1.50
N ARG A 191 3.60 3.05 0.64
CA ARG A 191 3.33 2.70 -0.77
C ARG A 191 2.42 1.48 -0.89
N THR A 192 2.68 0.43 -0.10
CA THR A 192 1.85 -0.78 -0.09
C THR A 192 0.41 -0.47 0.31
N VAL A 193 0.20 0.37 1.33
CA VAL A 193 -1.13 0.80 1.78
C VAL A 193 -1.86 1.58 0.68
N ILE A 194 -1.16 2.50 0.00
CA ILE A 194 -1.72 3.28 -1.13
C ILE A 194 -2.15 2.36 -2.28
N ASP A 195 -1.32 1.37 -2.63
CA ASP A 195 -1.59 0.42 -3.72
C ASP A 195 -2.80 -0.48 -3.40
N VAL A 196 -2.83 -1.06 -2.19
CA VAL A 196 -3.95 -1.89 -1.73
C VAL A 196 -5.24 -1.07 -1.69
N ALA A 197 -5.20 0.12 -1.10
CA ALA A 197 -6.36 1.01 -1.03
C ALA A 197 -6.83 1.39 -2.44
N GLY A 198 -5.92 1.54 -3.41
CA GLY A 198 -6.28 1.76 -4.81
C GLY A 198 -7.13 0.62 -5.39
N VAL A 199 -6.68 -0.63 -5.23
CA VAL A 199 -7.41 -1.81 -5.72
C VAL A 199 -8.78 -1.94 -5.05
N VAL A 200 -8.83 -1.78 -3.72
CA VAL A 200 -10.07 -1.86 -2.94
C VAL A 200 -11.04 -0.73 -3.33
N GLY A 201 -10.54 0.48 -3.54
CA GLY A 201 -11.36 1.61 -3.97
C GLY A 201 -12.00 1.38 -5.34
N PHE A 202 -11.30 0.72 -6.28
CA PHE A 202 -11.88 0.35 -7.57
C PHE A 202 -13.07 -0.61 -7.45
N HIS A 203 -13.00 -1.58 -6.54
CA HIS A 203 -14.15 -2.47 -6.27
C HIS A 203 -15.40 -1.67 -5.86
N TYR A 204 -15.26 -0.69 -4.98
CA TYR A 204 -16.38 0.17 -4.57
C TYR A 204 -16.85 1.11 -5.68
N LYS A 205 -15.93 1.56 -6.54
CA LYS A 205 -16.26 2.35 -7.74
C LYS A 205 -17.12 1.59 -8.72
N ASP A 206 -16.83 0.32 -8.94
CA ASP A 206 -17.64 -0.52 -9.83
C ASP A 206 -19.00 -0.81 -9.20
N LYS A 207 -19.03 -1.09 -7.88
CA LYS A 207 -20.25 -1.35 -7.12
C LYS A 207 -21.28 -0.21 -7.19
N PHE A 208 -20.85 1.04 -7.10
CA PHE A 208 -21.75 2.19 -7.08
C PHE A 208 -21.89 2.89 -8.43
N SER A 209 -20.91 2.78 -9.33
CA SER A 209 -20.96 3.30 -10.70
C SER A 209 -21.40 4.77 -10.82
N ARG A 210 -20.98 5.63 -9.89
CA ARG A 210 -21.40 7.03 -9.86
C ARG A 210 -20.74 7.86 -10.96
N THR A 211 -21.54 8.62 -11.69
CA THR A 211 -21.13 9.59 -12.72
C THR A 211 -20.39 10.80 -12.13
N ARG A 212 -19.35 11.27 -12.82
CA ARG A 212 -18.51 12.44 -12.42
C ARG A 212 -19.28 13.78 -12.52
N PRO A 213 -18.89 14.80 -11.74
CA PRO A 213 -19.61 16.08 -11.67
C PRO A 213 -19.88 16.77 -13.02
N ASN A 214 -18.83 16.97 -13.82
CA ASN A 214 -18.93 17.67 -15.10
C ASN A 214 -19.71 16.90 -16.20
N LEU A 215 -19.97 15.60 -15.99
CA LEU A 215 -20.83 14.82 -16.89
C LEU A 215 -22.31 15.01 -16.57
N ILE A 216 -22.64 15.37 -15.31
CA ILE A 216 -24.00 15.73 -14.90
C ILE A 216 -24.28 17.21 -15.19
N ASP A 217 -23.35 18.09 -14.80
CA ASP A 217 -23.41 19.52 -15.09
C ASP A 217 -22.23 19.93 -15.98
N PRO A 218 -22.44 20.03 -17.32
CA PRO A 218 -21.40 20.44 -18.25
C PRO A 218 -20.90 21.88 -18.09
N THR A 219 -21.47 22.68 -17.20
CA THR A 219 -20.95 24.03 -16.90
C THR A 219 -19.78 23.99 -15.91
N LEU A 220 -19.64 22.93 -15.11
CA LEU A 220 -18.44 22.68 -14.33
C LEU A 220 -17.26 22.40 -15.27
N ARG A 221 -16.15 23.14 -15.07
CA ARG A 221 -14.90 22.96 -15.82
C ARG A 221 -13.83 22.37 -14.89
N PRO A 222 -13.63 21.03 -14.89
CA PRO A 222 -12.62 20.42 -14.04
C PRO A 222 -11.24 21.03 -14.27
N PHE A 223 -10.55 21.33 -13.18
CA PHE A 223 -9.20 21.90 -13.23
C PHE A 223 -8.17 20.87 -13.70
N VAL A 224 -8.38 19.59 -13.33
CA VAL A 224 -7.62 18.45 -13.82
C VAL A 224 -8.54 17.53 -14.63
N GLY A 225 -7.96 16.77 -15.56
CA GLY A 225 -8.71 15.84 -16.39
C GLY A 225 -9.40 14.75 -15.57
N ASN A 226 -10.62 14.37 -15.99
CA ASN A 226 -11.33 13.26 -15.35
C ASN A 226 -10.55 11.95 -15.51
N PRO A 227 -10.28 11.23 -14.41
CA PRO A 227 -9.76 9.88 -14.51
C PRO A 227 -10.77 8.93 -15.19
N PRO A 228 -10.30 7.88 -15.89
CA PRO A 228 -11.15 6.97 -16.67
C PRO A 228 -11.86 5.92 -15.79
N HIS A 229 -12.48 6.34 -14.70
CA HIS A 229 -13.22 5.49 -13.76
C HIS A 229 -14.26 6.29 -12.96
N ASN A 230 -15.19 5.57 -12.31
CA ASN A 230 -16.32 6.14 -11.58
C ASN A 230 -15.90 7.05 -10.41
N ALA A 231 -16.82 7.94 -9.99
CA ALA A 231 -16.58 8.97 -8.99
C ALA A 231 -16.59 8.40 -7.55
N TYR A 232 -17.57 7.59 -7.18
CA TYR A 232 -17.79 7.22 -5.77
C TYR A 232 -17.18 5.87 -5.38
N PRO A 233 -16.48 5.75 -4.24
CA PRO A 233 -15.97 6.83 -3.38
C PRO A 233 -14.69 7.47 -3.96
N SER A 234 -14.23 8.57 -3.37
CA SER A 234 -12.97 9.22 -3.75
C SER A 234 -11.77 8.34 -3.37
N ASN A 235 -11.03 7.87 -4.38
CA ASN A 235 -9.93 6.92 -4.16
C ASN A 235 -8.73 7.58 -3.49
N HIS A 236 -8.33 8.78 -3.93
CA HIS A 236 -7.25 9.52 -3.29
C HIS A 236 -7.56 9.80 -1.81
N THR A 237 -8.80 10.15 -1.50
CA THR A 237 -9.23 10.32 -0.10
C THR A 237 -9.08 9.01 0.67
N PHE A 238 -9.58 7.90 0.12
CA PHE A 238 -9.45 6.59 0.73
C PHE A 238 -7.99 6.18 0.95
N GLN A 239 -7.11 6.40 -0.02
CA GLN A 239 -5.68 6.09 0.06
C GLN A 239 -5.00 6.88 1.18
N MET A 240 -5.16 8.21 1.21
CA MET A 240 -4.49 9.06 2.20
C MET A 240 -5.00 8.80 3.62
N TYR A 241 -6.32 8.66 3.79
CA TYR A 241 -6.86 8.30 5.11
C TYR A 241 -6.45 6.89 5.52
N SER A 242 -6.30 5.93 4.60
CA SER A 242 -5.81 4.58 4.94
C SER A 242 -4.39 4.62 5.49
N VAL A 243 -3.52 5.46 4.93
CA VAL A 243 -2.16 5.67 5.46
C VAL A 243 -2.22 6.26 6.87
N ALA A 244 -2.99 7.35 7.07
CA ALA A 244 -3.13 7.98 8.38
C ALA A 244 -3.72 7.02 9.44
N GLU A 245 -4.73 6.22 9.07
CA GLU A 245 -5.35 5.22 9.96
C GLU A 245 -4.39 4.07 10.32
N VAL A 246 -3.56 3.60 9.37
CA VAL A 246 -2.55 2.56 9.65
C VAL A 246 -1.44 3.11 10.55
N LEU A 247 -0.85 4.26 10.21
CA LEU A 247 0.25 4.85 10.98
C LEU A 247 -0.18 5.25 12.39
N SER A 248 -1.40 5.79 12.57
CA SER A 248 -1.93 6.14 13.89
C SER A 248 -2.17 4.96 14.83
N ARG A 249 -2.31 3.74 14.28
CA ARG A 249 -2.39 2.50 15.06
C ARG A 249 -1.03 1.84 15.24
N MET A 250 -0.09 2.07 14.33
CA MET A 250 1.25 1.50 14.36
C MET A 250 2.16 2.23 15.35
N VAL A 251 2.16 3.57 15.31
CA VAL A 251 3.06 4.44 16.09
C VAL A 251 2.30 5.65 16.68
N PRO A 252 1.31 5.42 17.57
CA PRO A 252 0.46 6.49 18.11
C PRO A 252 1.22 7.57 18.90
N GLU A 253 2.41 7.25 19.41
CA GLU A 253 3.30 8.16 20.13
C GLU A 253 3.98 9.20 19.23
N VAL A 254 4.01 8.98 17.91
CA VAL A 254 4.57 9.94 16.96
C VAL A 254 3.58 11.09 16.78
N GLY A 255 4.01 12.31 17.14
CA GLY A 255 3.17 13.52 17.12
C GLY A 255 2.65 13.96 15.75
N ALA A 256 3.02 13.27 14.67
CA ALA A 256 2.64 13.58 13.29
C ALA A 256 1.18 13.22 12.94
N MET A 257 0.50 12.41 13.76
CA MET A 257 -0.81 11.85 13.38
C MET A 257 -1.89 12.90 13.06
N PRO A 258 -2.06 14.00 13.83
CA PRO A 258 -3.02 15.04 13.47
C PRO A 258 -2.75 15.67 12.10
N GLU A 259 -1.47 15.87 11.77
CA GLU A 259 -1.06 16.44 10.49
C GLU A 259 -1.31 15.47 9.33
N LEU A 260 -1.05 14.17 9.51
CA LEU A 260 -1.38 13.17 8.49
C LEU A 260 -2.88 13.13 8.15
N PHE A 261 -3.74 13.25 9.17
CA PHE A 261 -5.19 13.35 8.93
C PHE A 261 -5.58 14.67 8.26
N PHE A 262 -4.88 15.77 8.57
CA PHE A 262 -5.07 17.05 7.89
C PHE A 262 -4.68 16.97 6.41
N VAL A 263 -3.52 16.39 6.10
CA VAL A 263 -3.07 16.12 4.72
C VAL A 263 -4.10 15.25 3.98
N ALA A 264 -4.59 14.18 4.61
CA ALA A 264 -5.60 13.31 4.00
C ALA A 264 -6.91 14.05 3.68
N GLN A 265 -7.39 14.90 4.61
CA GLN A 265 -8.53 15.78 4.37
C GLN A 265 -8.26 16.72 3.20
N ARG A 266 -7.10 17.35 3.21
CA ARG A 266 -6.69 18.36 2.23
C ARG A 266 -6.64 17.78 0.81
N VAL A 267 -6.04 16.60 0.65
CA VAL A 267 -6.03 15.87 -0.64
C VAL A 267 -7.45 15.56 -1.12
N GLY A 268 -8.35 15.18 -0.22
CA GLY A 268 -9.75 14.92 -0.53
C GLY A 268 -10.48 16.16 -1.03
N GLU A 269 -10.42 17.25 -0.26
CA GLU A 269 -10.99 18.54 -0.64
C GLU A 269 -10.41 19.06 -1.95
N ASN A 270 -9.12 18.86 -2.19
CA ASN A 270 -8.47 19.27 -3.44
C ASN A 270 -9.07 18.58 -4.67
N ARG A 271 -9.65 17.39 -4.54
CA ARG A 271 -10.42 16.75 -5.62
C ARG A 271 -11.77 17.39 -5.88
N GLU A 272 -12.40 17.92 -4.84
CA GLU A 272 -13.63 18.71 -4.96
C GLU A 272 -13.32 20.07 -5.58
N TYR A 273 -12.25 20.74 -5.15
CA TYR A 273 -11.77 21.99 -5.76
C TYR A 273 -11.45 21.81 -7.23
N ALA A 274 -10.84 20.67 -7.59
CA ALA A 274 -10.58 20.34 -8.98
C ALA A 274 -11.84 19.96 -9.78
N GLY A 275 -13.00 19.79 -9.13
CA GLY A 275 -14.29 19.50 -9.78
C GLY A 275 -14.46 18.05 -10.26
N ILE A 276 -13.66 17.11 -9.75
CA ILE A 276 -13.69 15.70 -10.19
C ILE A 276 -14.36 14.74 -9.20
N HIS A 277 -14.59 15.19 -7.96
CA HIS A 277 -15.28 14.45 -6.91
C HIS A 277 -16.32 15.34 -6.21
N TYR A 278 -17.39 14.72 -5.72
CA TYR A 278 -18.39 15.40 -4.87
C TYR A 278 -17.97 15.32 -3.39
N PRO A 279 -18.47 16.21 -2.52
CA PRO A 279 -18.23 16.12 -1.07
C PRO A 279 -18.58 14.74 -0.47
N SER A 280 -19.69 14.13 -0.92
CA SER A 280 -20.05 12.78 -0.46
C SER A 280 -19.08 11.68 -0.95
N ASP A 281 -18.40 11.86 -2.10
CA ASP A 281 -17.35 10.92 -2.52
C ASP A 281 -16.16 10.96 -1.53
N THR A 282 -15.77 12.16 -1.10
CA THR A 282 -14.69 12.40 -0.14
C THR A 282 -15.05 11.82 1.22
N ASP A 283 -16.24 12.14 1.74
CA ASP A 283 -16.73 11.59 3.01
C ASP A 283 -16.77 10.06 3.02
N ALA A 284 -17.21 9.47 1.90
CA ALA A 284 -17.22 8.03 1.75
C ALA A 284 -15.82 7.43 1.71
N GLY A 285 -14.85 8.08 1.04
CA GLY A 285 -13.46 7.64 1.05
C GLY A 285 -12.86 7.61 2.46
N ARG A 286 -13.14 8.65 3.26
CA ARG A 286 -12.74 8.73 4.67
C ARG A 286 -13.38 7.63 5.52
N LEU A 287 -14.70 7.41 5.39
CA LEU A 287 -15.40 6.35 6.12
C LEU A 287 -14.89 4.96 5.74
N LEU A 288 -14.64 4.72 4.45
CA LEU A 288 -14.10 3.47 3.96
C LEU A 288 -12.72 3.19 4.55
N ALA A 289 -11.83 4.19 4.62
CA ALA A 289 -10.51 4.07 5.26
C ALA A 289 -10.62 3.58 6.71
N LYS A 290 -11.49 4.24 7.49
CA LYS A 290 -11.71 3.89 8.89
C LYS A 290 -12.18 2.44 9.07
N TRP A 291 -13.11 1.98 8.24
CA TRP A 291 -13.66 0.62 8.36
C TRP A 291 -12.77 -0.46 7.74
N PHE A 292 -12.02 -0.11 6.70
CA PHE A 292 -11.10 -1.05 6.05
C PHE A 292 -9.78 -1.21 6.81
N CYS A 293 -9.39 -0.24 7.65
CA CYS A 293 -8.12 -0.23 8.38
C CYS A 293 -7.76 -1.55 9.10
N PRO A 294 -8.67 -2.25 9.82
CA PRO A 294 -8.34 -3.54 10.44
C PRO A 294 -7.90 -4.60 9.42
N TYR A 295 -8.53 -4.62 8.24
CA TYR A 295 -8.14 -5.50 7.14
C TYR A 295 -6.81 -5.09 6.53
N MET A 296 -6.57 -3.79 6.39
CA MET A 296 -5.31 -3.24 5.88
C MET A 296 -4.12 -3.65 6.77
N ILE A 297 -4.26 -3.53 8.09
CA ILE A 297 -3.22 -3.92 9.06
C ILE A 297 -2.93 -5.42 8.97
N GLU A 298 -3.97 -6.26 8.86
CA GLU A 298 -3.79 -7.71 8.73
C GLU A 298 -3.12 -8.10 7.41
N LEU A 299 -3.51 -7.45 6.31
CA LEU A 299 -2.92 -7.69 4.99
C LEU A 299 -1.45 -7.26 4.94
N CYS A 300 -1.14 -6.10 5.52
CA CYS A 300 0.20 -5.51 5.52
C CYS A 300 1.01 -5.87 6.78
N ARG A 301 0.64 -6.93 7.51
CA ARG A 301 1.20 -7.23 8.85
C ARG A 301 2.73 -7.27 8.90
N GLU A 302 3.36 -7.80 7.85
CA GLU A 302 4.82 -7.93 7.77
C GLU A 302 5.48 -6.58 7.55
N GLN A 303 4.89 -5.75 6.68
CA GLN A 303 5.34 -4.39 6.41
C GLN A 303 5.13 -3.49 7.63
N VAL A 304 3.98 -3.64 8.32
CA VAL A 304 3.69 -2.93 9.58
C VAL A 304 4.73 -3.29 10.64
N PHE A 305 5.03 -4.58 10.82
CA PHE A 305 6.04 -5.00 11.78
C PHE A 305 7.43 -4.45 11.44
N ALA A 306 7.84 -4.52 10.17
CA ALA A 306 9.13 -4.00 9.72
C ALA A 306 9.26 -2.49 9.91
N ALA A 307 8.22 -1.73 9.53
CA ALA A 307 8.17 -0.28 9.72
C ALA A 307 8.21 0.08 11.20
N MET A 308 7.45 -0.62 12.06
CA MET A 308 7.43 -0.37 13.51
C MET A 308 8.82 -0.51 14.16
N GLN A 309 9.70 -1.40 13.66
CA GLN A 309 11.07 -1.50 14.18
C GLN A 309 11.94 -0.28 13.91
N GLU A 310 11.58 0.58 12.95
CA GLU A 310 12.32 1.82 12.65
C GLU A 310 12.00 2.95 13.66
N TRP A 311 10.90 2.82 14.41
CA TRP A 311 10.40 3.84 15.34
C TRP A 311 10.66 3.52 16.83
N ILE A 312 11.30 2.38 17.12
CA ILE A 312 11.67 1.92 18.48
C ILE A 312 13.13 2.23 18.76
#